data_AF-A0A329EEK6-F1
#
_entry.id   AF-A0A329EEK6-F1
#
_cell.length_a   1.000
_cell.length_b   1.000
_cell.length_c   1.000
_cell.angle_alpha   90.00
_cell.angle_beta   90.00
_cell.angle_gamma   90.00
#
_symmetry.space_group_name_H-M   'P 1'
#
loop_
_entity.id
_entity.type
_entity.pdbx_description
1 polymer ?
#
loop_
_entity_poly.entity_id
_entity_poly.type
_entity_poly.pdbx_seq_one_letter_code
_entity_poly.pdbx_strand_id
1 'polypeptide(L)'
;MFSTLHSLRAKAKIVAIPAILLMVWLNIAFIEHQLDASPVHHSEHHCQLFYSANQALAQHIPELPIWVSHNYLDPVTQIANISTLYLAYLARSPPTPV
;
A
#
# COMPACT_ATOMS: atom_id res chain seq x y z
N MET A 1 35.91 -19.99 36.72
CA MET A 1 34.80 -19.07 36.39
C MET A 1 34.96 -18.41 35.02
N PHE A 2 36.16 -17.90 34.66
CA PHE A 2 36.41 -17.28 33.34
C PHE A 2 36.24 -18.22 32.14
N SER A 3 36.66 -19.49 32.23
CA SER A 3 36.55 -20.46 31.12
C SER A 3 35.10 -20.79 30.74
N THR A 4 34.19 -20.77 31.72
CA THR A 4 32.77 -21.05 31.53
C THR A 4 32.08 -19.91 30.77
N LEU A 5 32.40 -18.66 31.11
CA LEU A 5 31.93 -17.47 30.40
C LEU A 5 32.45 -17.40 28.97
N HIS A 6 33.72 -17.79 28.75
CA HIS A 6 34.30 -17.88 27.41
C HIS A 6 33.59 -18.92 26.54
N SER A 7 33.30 -20.10 27.11
CA SER A 7 32.55 -21.16 26.42
C SER A 7 31.13 -20.72 26.05
N LEU A 8 30.41 -20.05 26.96
CA LEU A 8 29.08 -19.50 26.71
C LEU A 8 29.11 -18.44 25.59
N ARG A 9 30.08 -17.54 25.61
CA ARG A 9 30.25 -16.50 24.58
C ARG A 9 30.59 -17.12 23.22
N ALA A 10 31.42 -18.16 23.18
CA ALA A 10 31.72 -18.90 21.95
C ALA A 10 30.49 -19.61 21.39
N LYS A 11 29.72 -20.31 22.24
CA LYS A 11 28.45 -20.95 21.84
C LYS A 11 27.42 -19.94 21.34
N ALA A 12 27.29 -18.81 22.01
CA ALA A 12 26.38 -17.74 21.58
C ALA A 12 26.78 -17.18 20.21
N LYS A 13 28.08 -16.98 19.95
CA LYS A 13 28.57 -16.55 18.64
C LYS A 13 28.28 -17.58 17.53
N ILE A 14 28.43 -18.87 17.82
CA ILE A 14 28.16 -19.94 16.85
C ILE A 14 26.70 -19.92 16.38
N VAL A 15 25.75 -19.47 17.23
CA VAL A 15 24.34 -19.35 16.86
C VAL A 15 24.02 -17.95 16.30
N ALA A 16 24.55 -16.90 16.91
CA ALA A 16 24.24 -15.52 16.54
C ALA A 16 24.74 -15.16 15.14
N ILE A 17 25.95 -15.60 14.76
CA ILE A 17 26.52 -15.31 13.44
C ILE A 17 25.64 -15.88 12.31
N PRO A 18 25.30 -17.17 12.26
CA PRO A 18 24.45 -17.70 11.21
C PRO A 18 23.03 -17.13 11.28
N ALA A 19 22.49 -16.82 12.46
CA ALA A 19 21.19 -16.15 12.57
C ALA A 19 21.21 -14.76 11.92
N ILE A 20 22.27 -13.97 12.14
CA ILE A 20 22.46 -12.66 11.49
C ILE A 20 22.60 -12.83 9.98
N LEU A 21 23.42 -13.79 9.52
CA LEU A 21 23.59 -14.06 8.09
C LEU A 21 22.28 -14.48 7.42
N LEU A 22 21.51 -15.36 8.06
CA LEU A 22 20.19 -15.79 7.58
C LEU A 22 19.22 -14.62 7.55
N MET A 23 19.22 -13.76 8.57
CA MET A 23 18.40 -12.56 8.60
C MET A 23 18.76 -11.61 7.45
N VAL A 24 20.05 -11.36 7.19
CA VAL A 24 20.49 -10.55 6.06
C VAL A 24 20.04 -11.18 4.73
N TRP A 25 20.20 -12.49 4.57
CA TRP A 25 19.78 -13.20 3.37
C TRP A 25 18.27 -13.13 3.13
N LEU A 26 17.45 -13.35 4.17
CA LEU A 26 16.00 -13.23 4.09
C LEU A 26 15.54 -11.82 3.71
N ASN A 27 16.24 -10.78 4.19
CA ASN A 27 15.94 -9.40 3.80
C ASN A 27 16.24 -9.15 2.32
N ILE A 28 17.36 -9.67 1.81
CA ILE A 28 17.70 -9.57 0.38
C ILE A 28 16.68 -10.30 -0.47
N ALA A 29 16.34 -11.54 -0.11
CA ALA A 29 15.33 -12.34 -0.80
C ALA A 29 13.95 -11.67 -0.78
N PHE A 30 13.59 -11.01 0.33
CA PHE A 30 12.36 -10.22 0.41
C PHE A 30 12.39 -9.04 -0.57
N ILE A 31 13.47 -8.26 -0.61
CA ILE A 31 13.59 -7.12 -1.55
C ILE A 31 13.52 -7.60 -3.00
N GLU A 32 14.23 -8.67 -3.34
CA GLU A 32 14.22 -9.26 -4.67
C GLU A 32 12.79 -9.67 -5.07
N HIS A 33 12.06 -10.36 -4.18
CA HIS A 33 10.68 -10.75 -4.43
C HIS A 33 9.73 -9.53 -4.58
N GLN A 34 9.96 -8.44 -3.85
CA GLN A 34 9.17 -7.20 -4.00
C GLN A 34 9.40 -6.48 -5.34
N LEU A 35 10.59 -6.64 -5.92
CA LEU A 35 10.95 -6.04 -7.21
C LEU A 35 10.56 -6.93 -8.40
N ASP A 36 10.16 -8.17 -8.15
CA ASP A 36 9.69 -9.05 -9.20
C ASP A 36 8.33 -8.60 -9.72
N ALA A 37 8.27 -8.31 -11.01
CA ALA A 37 7.05 -7.95 -11.73
C ALA A 37 6.64 -9.01 -12.76
N SER A 38 7.28 -10.19 -12.73
CA SER A 38 6.99 -11.29 -13.64
C SER A 38 5.63 -11.91 -13.34
N PRO A 39 4.65 -11.83 -14.26
CA PRO A 39 3.35 -12.44 -14.06
C PRO A 39 3.41 -13.97 -14.01
N VAL A 40 4.42 -14.59 -14.64
CA VAL A 40 4.61 -16.05 -14.63
C VAL A 40 4.93 -16.53 -13.22
N HIS A 41 5.86 -15.85 -12.52
CA HIS A 41 6.22 -16.20 -11.15
C HIS A 41 5.03 -16.03 -10.20
N HIS A 42 4.25 -14.97 -10.37
CA HIS A 42 3.09 -14.67 -9.51
C HIS A 42 1.80 -15.40 -9.92
N SER A 43 1.86 -16.33 -10.88
CA SER A 43 0.72 -17.18 -11.22
C SER A 43 0.47 -18.27 -10.18
N GLU A 44 1.50 -18.67 -9.43
CA GLU A 44 1.43 -19.77 -8.47
C GLU A 44 1.11 -19.32 -7.04
N HIS A 45 1.18 -18.02 -6.75
CA HIS A 45 0.89 -17.49 -5.42
C HIS A 45 0.37 -16.05 -5.46
N HIS A 46 -0.34 -15.64 -4.41
CA HIS A 46 -0.93 -14.30 -4.32
C HIS A 46 0.02 -13.33 -3.62
N CYS A 47 0.72 -12.51 -4.39
CA CYS A 47 1.47 -11.36 -3.87
C CYS A 47 0.61 -10.08 -3.93
N GLN A 48 0.23 -9.54 -2.77
CA GLN A 48 -0.62 -8.33 -2.68
C GLN A 48 0.02 -7.11 -3.36
N LEU A 49 1.32 -6.93 -3.20
CA LEU A 49 2.04 -5.78 -3.77
C LEU A 49 2.10 -5.85 -5.29
N PHE A 50 2.39 -7.03 -5.85
CA PHE A 50 2.29 -7.26 -7.29
C PHE A 50 0.88 -7.02 -7.83
N TYR A 51 -0.14 -7.59 -7.18
CA TYR A 51 -1.53 -7.42 -7.63
C TYR A 51 -1.95 -5.95 -7.63
N SER A 52 -1.60 -5.22 -6.56
CA SER A 52 -1.91 -3.80 -6.41
C SER A 52 -1.20 -2.95 -7.47
N ALA A 53 0.08 -3.22 -7.72
CA ALA A 53 0.84 -2.55 -8.78
C ALA A 53 0.23 -2.84 -10.16
N ASN A 54 -0.01 -4.11 -10.48
CA ASN A 54 -0.56 -4.52 -11.77
C ASN A 54 -1.93 -3.89 -12.05
N GLN A 55 -2.82 -3.86 -11.05
CA GLN A 55 -4.14 -3.21 -11.15
C GLN A 55 -4.02 -1.70 -11.32
N ALA A 56 -3.12 -1.04 -10.58
CA ALA A 56 -2.92 0.40 -10.69
C ALA A 56 -2.43 0.81 -12.10
N LEU A 57 -1.51 0.05 -12.68
CA LEU A 57 -1.02 0.26 -14.04
C LEU A 57 -2.09 -0.06 -15.10
N ALA A 58 -2.85 -1.14 -14.95
CA ALA A 58 -3.87 -1.55 -15.92
C ALA A 58 -5.02 -0.54 -16.04
N GLN A 59 -5.39 0.14 -14.94
CA GLN A 59 -6.48 1.13 -14.93
C GLN A 59 -6.07 2.53 -15.39
N HIS A 60 -4.80 2.75 -15.74
CA HIS A 60 -4.26 4.08 -16.10
C HIS A 60 -4.25 4.40 -17.59
N ILE A 61 -4.96 3.64 -18.44
CA ILE A 61 -5.34 4.15 -19.76
C ILE A 61 -6.71 4.81 -19.60
N PRO A 62 -6.78 6.12 -19.29
CA PRO A 62 -8.05 6.81 -19.28
C PRO A 62 -8.63 6.71 -20.69
N GLU A 63 -9.77 6.04 -20.80
CA GLU A 63 -10.57 6.11 -22.02
C GLU A 63 -11.03 7.56 -22.13
N LEU A 64 -10.45 8.29 -23.10
CA LEU A 64 -10.80 9.70 -23.31
C LEU A 64 -12.28 9.75 -23.66
N PRO A 65 -13.10 10.54 -22.92
CA PRO A 65 -14.50 10.67 -23.28
C PRO A 65 -14.57 11.26 -24.69
N ILE A 66 -15.37 10.62 -25.55
CA ILE A 66 -15.72 11.18 -26.84
C ILE A 66 -16.60 12.40 -26.55
N TRP A 67 -16.03 13.59 -26.71
CA TRP A 67 -16.77 14.85 -26.62
C TRP A 67 -17.70 14.96 -27.84
N VAL A 68 -18.89 14.40 -27.73
CA VAL A 68 -19.94 14.63 -28.72
C VAL A 68 -20.39 16.09 -28.55
N SER A 69 -20.29 16.86 -29.63
CA SER A 69 -20.82 18.23 -29.72
C SER A 69 -22.35 18.17 -29.60
N HIS A 70 -22.86 18.17 -28.38
CA HIS A 70 -24.26 18.50 -28.14
C HIS A 70 -24.41 20.01 -28.29
N ASN A 71 -25.51 20.47 -28.89
CA ASN A 71 -25.85 21.90 -28.97
C ASN A 71 -25.95 22.47 -27.55
N TYR A 72 -24.82 22.95 -27.03
CA TYR A 72 -24.70 23.49 -25.69
C TYR A 72 -25.53 24.77 -25.65
N LEU A 73 -26.72 24.67 -25.05
CA LEU A 73 -27.48 25.83 -24.63
C LEU A 73 -26.84 26.30 -23.32
N ASP A 74 -26.28 27.51 -23.33
CA ASP A 74 -25.75 28.13 -22.12
C ASP A 74 -26.78 28.03 -21.00
N PRO A 75 -26.44 27.42 -19.85
CA PRO A 75 -27.33 27.40 -18.71
C PRO A 75 -27.55 28.85 -18.26
N VAL A 76 -28.79 29.33 -18.35
CA VAL A 76 -29.19 30.58 -17.72
C VAL A 76 -28.86 30.44 -16.24
N THR A 77 -27.89 31.22 -15.77
CA THR A 77 -27.45 31.21 -14.37
C THR A 77 -28.57 31.75 -13.49
N GLN A 78 -29.44 30.88 -13.01
CA GLN A 78 -30.30 31.22 -11.89
C GLN A 78 -29.45 31.19 -10.63
N ILE A 79 -29.30 32.36 -9.99
CA ILE A 79 -28.68 32.47 -8.68
C ILE A 79 -29.61 31.80 -7.68
N ALA A 80 -29.32 30.54 -7.34
CA ALA A 80 -29.96 29.85 -6.25
C ALA A 80 -29.25 30.24 -4.94
N ASN A 81 -29.90 31.04 -4.10
CA ASN A 81 -29.45 31.28 -2.74
C ASN A 81 -29.78 30.04 -1.89
N ILE A 82 -28.78 29.18 -1.70
CA ILE A 82 -28.88 28.02 -0.82
C ILE A 82 -28.47 28.47 0.58
N SER A 83 -29.42 28.56 1.50
CA SER A 83 -29.11 28.73 2.92
C SER A 83 -28.58 27.40 3.44
N THR A 84 -27.28 27.36 3.75
CA THR A 84 -26.67 26.20 4.41
C THR A 84 -27.14 26.17 5.87
N LEU A 85 -27.83 25.09 6.25
CA LEU A 85 -28.15 24.85 7.66
C LEU A 85 -26.83 24.63 8.40
N TYR A 86 -26.58 25.41 9.46
CA TYR A 86 -25.48 25.15 10.37
C TYR A 86 -25.78 23.88 11.15
N LEU A 87 -25.21 22.77 10.70
CA LEU A 87 -25.29 21.48 11.39
C LEU A 87 -24.06 21.35 12.29
N ALA A 88 -24.28 21.31 13.60
CA ALA A 88 -23.19 21.08 14.58
C ALA A 88 -22.53 19.69 14.42
N TYR A 89 -23.17 18.78 13.67
CA TYR A 89 -22.74 17.42 13.41
C TYR A 89 -22.71 17.15 11.90
N LEU A 90 -21.55 16.74 11.37
CA LEU A 90 -21.30 16.52 9.95
C LEU A 90 -20.98 15.04 9.67
N ALA A 91 -20.90 14.65 8.41
CA ALA A 91 -20.58 13.28 7.98
C ALA A 91 -19.21 12.74 8.47
N ARG A 92 -18.43 13.54 9.21
CA ARG A 92 -17.14 13.19 9.80
C ARG A 92 -16.98 13.60 11.28
N SER A 93 -18.04 14.02 11.96
CA SER A 93 -17.94 14.29 13.40
C SER A 93 -17.87 12.97 14.20
N PRO A 94 -17.15 12.98 15.34
CA PRO A 94 -17.03 11.81 16.22
C PRO A 94 -18.38 11.41 16.79
N PRO A 95 -18.62 10.11 17.10
CA PRO A 95 -19.91 9.63 17.60
C PRO A 95 -20.34 10.36 18.87
N THR A 96 -21.60 10.78 18.95
CA THR A 96 -22.17 11.36 20.17
C THR A 96 -22.30 10.29 21.25
N PRO A 97 -21.86 10.55 22.50
CA PRO A 97 -22.08 9.63 23.61
C PRO A 97 -23.57 9.50 23.92
N VAL A 98 -24.00 8.28 24.25
CA VAL A 98 -25.38 7.89 24.61
C VAL A 98 -25.68 8.26 26.05
#